data_AF-X1QG09-F1
#
_entry.id   AF-X1QG09-F1
#
_cell.length_a   1.000
_cell.length_b   1.000
_cell.length_c   1.000
_cell.angle_alpha   90.00
_cell.angle_beta   90.00
_cell.angle_gamma   90.00
#
_symmetry.space_group_name_H-M   'P 1'
#
loop_
_entity.id
_entity.type
_entity.pdbx_description
1 polymer ?
#
loop_
_entity_poly.entity_id
_entity_poly.type
_entity_poly.pdbx_seq_one_letter_code
_entity_poly.pdbx_strand_id
1 'polypeptide(L)' 'DLVRHRDRYEKRNDPRGNVYYWLASETPVKESIPNTDLKALMESKITITPISFDLTDLKEVKRLSSIHFEL' A
#
# COMPACT_ATOMS: atom_id res chain seq x y z
N ASP A 1 1.50 -10.97 -1.32
CA ASP A 1 0.90 -9.80 -1.99
C ASP A 1 0.05 -8.99 -1.04
N LEU A 2 0.50 -7.79 -0.68
CA LEU A 2 -0.33 -6.81 0.02
C LEU A 2 -1.54 -6.46 -0.85
N VAL A 3 -2.70 -6.27 -0.22
CA VAL A 3 -3.88 -5.77 -0.92
C VAL A 3 -3.53 -4.36 -1.42
N ARG A 4 -3.33 -4.21 -2.73
CA ARG A 4 -3.12 -2.88 -3.32
C ARG A 4 -4.43 -2.14 -3.30
N HIS A 5 -4.39 -0.93 -2.75
CA HIS A 5 -5.44 0.06 -2.92
C HIS A 5 -5.68 0.26 -4.42
N ARG A 6 -6.95 0.22 -4.82
CA ARG A 6 -7.34 0.62 -6.17
C ARG A 6 -7.78 2.07 -6.11
N ASP A 7 -7.03 2.91 -6.81
CA ASP A 7 -7.40 4.30 -6.95
C ASP A 7 -8.63 4.41 -7.86
N ARG A 8 -9.66 5.09 -7.36
CA ARG A 8 -10.82 5.54 -8.12
C ARG A 8 -10.85 7.06 -8.03
N TYR A 9 -11.23 7.72 -9.12
CA TYR A 9 -11.38 9.17 -9.12
C TYR A 9 -12.84 9.51 -9.39
N GLU A 10 -13.46 10.19 -8.44
CA GLU A 10 -14.83 10.64 -8.58
C GLU A 10 -14.84 12.06 -9.14
N LYS A 11 -15.35 12.21 -10.37
CA LYS A 11 -15.51 13.50 -11.03
C LYS A 11 -16.68 14.26 -10.43
N ARG A 12 -16.46 15.51 -10.02
CA ARG A 12 -17.48 16.44 -9.52
C ARG A 12 -17.34 17.81 -10.18
N ASN A 13 -18.36 18.64 -10.02
CA ASN A 13 -18.35 20.04 -10.42
C ASN A 13 -18.54 20.92 -9.18
N ASP A 14 -17.77 22.00 -9.08
CA ASP A 14 -17.97 23.02 -8.05
C ASP A 14 -19.13 23.97 -8.43
N PRO A 15 -19.63 24.82 -7.51
CA PRO A 15 -20.70 25.78 -7.82
C PRO A 15 -20.35 26.84 -8.87
N ARG A 16 -19.07 27.01 -9.21
CA ARG A 16 -18.59 27.91 -10.26
C ARG A 16 -18.46 27.21 -11.62
N GLY A 17 -18.77 25.92 -11.69
CA GLY A 17 -18.70 25.10 -12.90
C GLY A 17 -17.34 24.46 -13.16
N ASN A 18 -16.36 24.55 -12.24
CA ASN A 18 -15.06 23.91 -12.42
C ASN A 18 -15.17 22.41 -12.10
N VAL A 19 -14.58 21.59 -12.97
CA VAL A 19 -14.44 20.15 -12.73
C VAL A 19 -13.30 19.92 -11.72
N TYR A 20 -13.55 19.06 -10.74
CA TYR A 20 -12.52 18.56 -9.84
C TYR A 20 -12.73 17.06 -9.57
N TYR A 21 -11.68 16.40 -9.08
CA TYR A 21 -11.69 14.95 -8.86
C TYR A 21 -11.35 14.64 -7.42
N TRP A 22 -12.19 13.85 -6.77
CA TRP A 22 -11.85 13.24 -5.49
C TRP A 22 -11.12 11.93 -5.73
N LEU A 23 -9.93 11.79 -5.13
CA LEU A 23 -9.31 10.49 -4.96
C LEU A 23 -10.16 9.69 -3.96
N ALA A 24 -10.89 8.72 -4.47
CA ALA A 24 -11.63 7.74 -3.70
C ALA A 24 -10.87 6.41 -3.81
N SER A 25 -10.43 5.84 -2.70
CA SER A 25 -9.90 4.48 -2.74
C SER A 25 -10.98 3.52 -2.25
N GLU A 26 -11.16 2.41 -2.96
CA GLU A 26 -11.77 1.23 -2.36
C GLU A 26 -10.65 0.26 -2.01
N THR A 27 -10.54 -0.07 -0.73
CA THR A 27 -9.73 -1.20 -0.28
C THR A 27 -10.59 -2.45 -0.46
N PRO A 28 -10.27 -3.36 -1.39
CA PRO A 28 -10.98 -4.62 -1.47
C PRO A 28 -10.85 -5.33 -0.12
N VAL A 29 -11.97 -5.75 0.47
CA VAL A 29 -11.96 -6.64 1.63
C VAL A 29 -11.51 -8.02 1.14
N LYS A 30 -10.20 -8.18 0.97
CA LYS A 30 -9.58 -9.50 0.80
C LYS A 30 -9.28 -10.07 2.18
N GLU A 31 -9.19 -11.40 2.27
CA GLU A 31 -8.69 -12.09 3.46
C GLU A 31 -7.41 -11.39 3.95
N SER A 32 -7.46 -10.92 5.19
CA SER A 32 -6.36 -10.20 5.80
C SER A 32 -5.12 -11.10 5.79
N ILE A 33 -4.01 -10.57 5.28
CA ILE A 33 -2.74 -11.31 5.26
C ILE A 33 -2.34 -11.59 6.72
N PRO A 34 -1.93 -12.82 7.06
CA PRO A 34 -1.49 -13.14 8.42
C PRO A 34 -0.29 -12.28 8.83
N ASN A 35 -0.15 -12.04 10.14
CA ASN A 35 0.91 -11.20 10.72
C ASN A 35 0.92 -9.74 10.23
N THR A 36 -0.24 -9.19 9.88
CA THR A 36 -0.41 -7.76 9.63
C THR A 36 -1.11 -7.09 10.81
N ASP A 37 -0.86 -5.79 10.98
CA ASP A 37 -1.60 -4.95 11.92
C ASP A 37 -3.10 -4.95 11.62
N LEU A 38 -3.49 -4.87 10.35
CA LEU A 38 -4.89 -4.94 9.92
C LEU A 38 -5.59 -6.19 10.45
N LYS A 39 -4.96 -7.36 10.35
CA LYS A 39 -5.52 -8.61 10.86
C LYS A 39 -5.71 -8.57 12.38
N ALA A 40 -4.72 -8.09 13.12
CA ALA A 40 -4.83 -7.96 14.57
C ALA A 40 -5.91 -6.95 15.00
N LEU A 41 -6.06 -5.84 14.27
CA LEU A 41 -7.14 -4.87 14.49
C LEU A 41 -8.53 -5.47 14.25
N MET A 42 -8.70 -6.26 13.18
CA MET A 42 -9.95 -6.99 12.92
C MET A 42 -10.31 -7.97 14.05
N GLU A 43 -9.33 -8.42 14.82
CA GLU A 43 -9.50 -9.28 16.00
C GLU A 43 -9.63 -8.49 17.32
N SER A 44 -9.83 -7.16 17.24
CA SER A 44 -9.97 -6.27 18.40
C SER A 44 -8.76 -6.26 19.34
N LYS A 45 -7.56 -6.41 18.78
CA LYS A 45 -6.28 -6.36 19.53
C LYS A 45 -5.59 -5.01 19.36
N ILE A 46 -4.79 -4.62 20.35
CA ILE A 46 -3.81 -3.54 20.21
C ILE A 46 -2.68 -4.00 19.27
N THR A 47 -2.23 -3.11 18.39
CA THR A 47 -1.10 -3.37 17.48
C THR A 47 0.08 -2.45 17.79
N ILE A 48 1.29 -3.00 17.74
CA ILE A 48 2.54 -2.25 17.85
C ILE A 48 3.42 -2.69 16.68
N THR A 49 3.62 -1.82 15.70
CA THR A 49 4.42 -2.09 14.51
C THR A 49 5.71 -1.28 14.57
N PRO A 50 6.87 -1.89 14.87
CA PRO A 50 8.15 -1.18 14.82
C PRO A 50 8.49 -0.86 13.36
N ILE A 51 8.47 0.43 13.00
CA ILE A 51 8.79 0.91 11.67
C ILE A 51 10.17 1.59 11.66
N SER A 52 10.82 1.56 10.50
CA SER A 52 12.11 2.22 10.25
C SER A 52 11.97 3.22 9.11
N PHE A 53 12.83 4.24 9.09
CA PHE A 53 12.96 5.16 7.96
C PHE A 53 13.84 4.62 6.84
N ASP A 54 14.62 3.56 7.08
CA ASP A 54 15.36 2.88 6.03
C ASP A 54 14.39 2.07 5.17
N LEU A 55 14.19 2.52 3.92
CA LEU A 55 13.30 1.91 2.94
C LEU A 55 14.03 0.93 2.00
N THR A 56 15.31 0.63 2.27
CA THR A 56 16.13 -0.23 1.42
C THR A 56 15.62 -1.67 1.44
N ASP A 57 15.24 -2.21 0.28
CA ASP A 57 14.96 -3.64 0.15
C ASP A 57 16.28 -4.44 0.09
N LEU A 58 16.81 -4.80 1.26
CA LEU A 58 18.06 -5.55 1.39
C LEU A 58 18.02 -6.92 0.70
N LYS A 59 16.84 -7.52 0.54
CA LYS A 59 16.69 -8.79 -0.16
C LYS A 59 16.92 -8.58 -1.66
N GLU A 60 16.32 -7.54 -2.22
CA GLU A 60 16.53 -7.18 -3.62
C GLU A 60 17.95 -6.69 -3.89
N VAL A 61 18.58 -5.94 -2.99
CA VAL A 61 20.00 -5.57 -3.10
C VAL A 61 20.88 -6.82 -3.19
N LYS A 62 20.65 -7.83 -2.34
CA LYS A 62 21.36 -9.12 -2.42
C LYS A 62 21.10 -9.83 -3.74
N ARG A 63 19.84 -9.86 -4.20
CA ARG A 63 19.46 -10.48 -5.48
C ARG A 63 20.15 -9.81 -6.66
N LEU A 64 20.19 -8.47 -6.69
CA LEU A 64 20.77 -7.69 -7.79
C LEU A 64 22.29 -7.78 -7.80
N SER A 65 22.94 -7.73 -6.63
CA SER A 65 24.40 -7.87 -6.52
C SER A 65 24.92 -9.26 -6.92
N SER A 66 24.08 -10.30 -6.89
CA SER A 66 24.45 -11.63 -7.38
C SER A 66 24.25 -11.81 -8.88
N ILE A 67 23.73 -10.81 -9.61
CA ILE A 67 23.57 -10.88 -11.06
C ILE A 67 24.89 -10.48 -11.71
N HIS A 68 25.45 -11.36 -12.53
CA HIS A 68 26.59 -11.05 -13.38
C HIS A 68 26.09 -10.51 -14.73
N PHE A 69 26.67 -9.41 -15.19
CA PHE A 69 26.40 -8.87 -16.51
C PHE A 69 27.66 -9.03 -17.36
N GLU A 70 27.54 -9.73 -18.48
CA GLU A 70 28.52 -9.62 -19.57
C GLU A 70 28.22 -8.32 -20.32
N LEU A 71 29.19 -7.41 -20.35
CA LEU A 71 29.17 -6.16 -21.11
C LEU A 71 29.89 -6.35 -22.44
#